data_AF-A0AA51JI56-F1
#
_entry.id   AF-A0AA51JI56-F1
#
_cell.length_a   1.000
_cell.length_b   1.000
_cell.length_c   1.000
_cell.angle_alpha   90.00
_cell.angle_beta   90.00
_cell.angle_gamma   90.00
#
_symmetry.space_group_name_H-M   'P 1'
#
loop_
_entity.id
_entity.type
_entity.pdbx_description
1 polymer ?
#
loop_
_entity_poly.entity_id
_entity_poly.type
_entity_poly.pdbx_seq_one_letter_code
_entity_poly.pdbx_strand_id
1 'polypeptide(L)'
;LLELIVKLNKVLQAKKSKINRLKEYNCEAEKRKSFGQRMPEDFERKYASVVIDLERMNMDLQEYINQIQMYCQQIAPGPSLAAMLAPSHLREKCREEAAVLVEKNNNGTVKESNVIDLVTDLTALMLQVKSLSDSDQNAYELGVLQGTMEQIK
;
A
#
# COMPACT_ATOMS: atom_id res chain seq x y z
N LEU A 1 -4.04 -2.14 21.77
CA LEU A 1 -4.48 -1.19 20.72
C LEU A 1 -4.10 0.27 21.00
N LEU A 2 -4.56 0.89 22.10
CA LEU A 2 -4.29 2.31 22.39
C LEU A 2 -2.79 2.64 22.45
N GLU A 3 -1.99 1.81 23.12
CA GLU A 3 -0.53 1.96 23.18
C GLU A 3 0.13 1.92 21.79
N LEU A 4 -0.32 1.04 20.90
CA LEU A 4 0.19 0.94 19.53
C LEU A 4 -0.15 2.17 18.72
N ILE A 5 -1.36 2.72 18.86
CA ILE A 5 -1.77 3.96 18.18
C ILE A 5 -0.94 5.15 18.67
N VAL A 6 -0.60 5.20 19.96
CA VAL A 6 0.29 6.23 20.53
C VAL A 6 1.71 6.09 19.99
N LYS A 7 2.26 4.86 19.95
CA LYS A 7 3.58 4.58 19.36
C LYS A 7 3.63 4.95 17.87
N LEU A 8 2.61 4.56 17.10
CA LEU A 8 2.45 4.90 15.69
C LEU A 8 2.46 6.43 15.48
N ASN A 9 1.65 7.16 16.23
CA ASN A 9 1.61 8.63 16.15
C ASN A 9 2.96 9.26 16.48
N LYS A 10 3.65 8.77 17.51
CA LYS A 10 4.97 9.27 17.89
C LYS A 10 5.99 9.09 16.77
N VAL A 11 6.02 7.92 16.13
CA VAL A 11 6.92 7.64 15.00
C VAL A 11 6.52 8.47 13.77
N LEU A 12 5.23 8.67 13.49
CA LEU A 12 4.77 9.53 12.41
C LEU A 12 5.24 10.98 12.59
N GLN A 13 5.14 11.53 13.81
CA GLN A 13 5.63 12.89 14.09
C GLN A 13 7.15 12.98 13.93
N ALA A 14 7.91 12.01 14.44
CA ALA A 14 9.36 11.97 14.27
C ALA A 14 9.77 11.87 12.78
N LYS A 15 9.08 11.02 12.01
CA LYS A 15 9.28 10.86 10.57
C LYS A 15 8.99 12.16 9.82
N LYS A 16 7.92 12.89 10.19
CA LYS A 16 7.60 14.19 9.61
C LYS A 16 8.75 15.20 9.82
N SER A 17 9.33 15.26 11.01
CA SER A 17 10.51 16.10 11.27
C SER A 17 11.72 15.70 10.42
N LYS A 18 11.99 14.40 10.26
CA LYS A 18 13.08 13.90 9.41
C LYS A 18 12.88 14.19 7.93
N ILE A 19 11.64 14.08 7.43
CA ILE A 19 11.30 14.46 6.04
C ILE A 19 11.56 15.95 5.81
N ASN A 20 11.17 16.82 6.75
CA ASN A 20 11.45 18.24 6.65
C ASN A 20 12.96 18.50 6.62
N ARG A 21 13.73 17.79 7.44
CA ARG A 21 15.19 17.90 7.43
C ARG A 21 15.81 17.42 6.11
N LEU A 22 15.29 16.34 5.53
CA LEU A 22 15.74 15.85 4.23
C LEU A 22 15.44 16.87 3.11
N LYS A 23 14.27 17.54 3.17
CA LYS A 23 13.93 18.63 2.25
C LYS A 23 14.92 19.79 2.35
N GLU A 24 15.27 20.22 3.58
CA GLU A 24 16.29 21.25 3.80
C GLU A 24 17.63 20.86 3.16
N TYR A 25 18.06 19.61 3.36
CA TYR A 25 19.29 19.11 2.74
C TYR A 25 19.20 19.07 1.22
N ASN A 26 18.07 18.67 0.63
CA ASN A 26 17.88 18.72 -0.81
C ASN A 26 18.04 20.14 -1.35
N CYS A 27 17.40 21.13 -0.71
CA CYS A 27 17.55 22.54 -1.11
C CYS A 27 18.99 23.03 -1.01
N GLU A 28 19.71 22.67 0.06
CA GLU A 28 21.13 23.01 0.22
C GLU A 28 21.99 22.36 -0.87
N ALA A 29 21.72 21.09 -1.20
CA ALA A 29 22.42 20.35 -2.22
C ALA A 29 22.18 20.93 -3.62
N GLU A 30 20.93 21.25 -3.96
CA GLU A 30 20.55 21.91 -5.22
C GLU A 30 21.25 23.26 -5.36
N LYS A 31 21.29 24.05 -4.29
CA LYS A 31 21.98 25.34 -4.27
C LYS A 31 23.48 25.16 -4.50
N ARG A 32 24.15 24.22 -3.82
CA ARG A 32 25.59 23.97 -4.08
C ARG A 32 25.84 23.53 -5.50
N LYS A 33 25.01 22.63 -6.02
CA LYS A 33 25.10 22.10 -7.38
C LYS A 33 24.95 23.20 -8.42
N SER A 34 24.06 24.18 -8.22
CA SER A 34 23.89 25.29 -9.15
C SER A 34 25.10 26.22 -9.20
N PHE A 35 25.89 26.31 -8.11
CA PHE A 35 27.18 27.02 -8.09
C PHE A 35 28.37 26.13 -8.48
N GLY A 36 28.15 24.89 -8.95
CA GLY A 36 29.22 23.96 -9.35
C GLY A 36 30.10 23.48 -8.18
N GLN A 37 29.64 23.63 -6.93
CA GLN A 37 30.38 23.25 -5.75
C GLN A 37 30.30 21.73 -5.52
N ARG A 38 31.42 21.11 -5.13
CA ARG A 38 31.42 19.71 -4.69
C ARG A 38 30.71 19.56 -3.35
N MET A 39 30.07 18.41 -3.16
CA MET A 39 29.44 18.07 -1.89
C MET A 39 30.51 17.68 -0.86
N PRO A 40 30.48 18.25 0.37
CA PRO A 40 31.35 17.79 1.43
C PRO A 40 30.98 16.38 1.89
N GLU A 41 31.98 15.54 2.21
CA GLU A 41 31.75 14.17 2.70
C GLU A 41 30.89 14.15 3.98
N ASP A 42 31.09 15.13 4.88
CA ASP A 42 30.27 15.29 6.09
C ASP A 42 28.79 15.55 5.78
N PHE A 43 28.50 16.23 4.67
CA PHE A 43 27.13 16.46 4.24
C PHE A 43 26.52 15.16 3.74
N GLU A 44 27.23 14.41 2.88
CA GLU A 44 26.77 13.13 2.36
C GLU A 44 26.50 12.13 3.49
N ARG A 45 27.38 12.07 4.50
CA ARG A 45 27.20 11.23 5.69
C ARG A 45 25.96 11.60 6.50
N LYS A 46 25.71 12.90 6.71
CA LYS A 46 24.50 13.39 7.41
C LYS A 46 23.23 13.10 6.60
N TYR A 47 23.28 13.29 5.28
CA TYR A 47 22.18 13.00 4.38
C TYR A 47 21.82 11.51 4.43
N ALA A 48 22.82 10.64 4.23
CA ALA A 48 22.65 9.19 4.28
C ALA A 48 22.08 8.71 5.62
N SER A 49 22.57 9.27 6.74
CA SER A 49 22.02 8.97 8.07
C SER A 49 20.53 9.30 8.19
N VAL A 50 20.07 10.42 7.62
CA VAL A 50 18.63 10.77 7.63
C VAL A 50 17.81 9.80 6.78
N VAL A 51 18.34 9.39 5.63
CA VAL A 51 17.68 8.41 4.75
C VAL A 51 17.54 7.04 5.44
N ILE A 52 18.61 6.56 6.09
CA ILE A 52 18.60 5.31 6.85
C ILE A 52 17.62 5.38 8.03
N ASP A 53 17.61 6.49 8.76
CA ASP A 53 16.66 6.71 9.86
C ASP A 53 15.21 6.68 9.35
N LEU A 54 14.93 7.29 8.19
CA LEU A 54 13.61 7.27 7.56
C LEU A 54 13.20 5.86 7.15
N GLU A 55 14.11 5.05 6.62
CA GLU A 55 13.87 3.65 6.28
C GLU A 55 13.51 2.83 7.52
N ARG A 56 14.27 2.97 8.61
CA ARG A 56 13.96 2.30 9.89
C ARG A 56 12.59 2.71 10.41
N MET A 57 12.27 4.00 10.39
CA MET A 57 10.93 4.48 10.78
C MET A 57 9.83 3.89 9.89
N ASN A 58 10.07 3.65 8.59
CA ASN A 58 9.10 2.98 7.73
C ASN A 58 8.86 1.53 8.16
N MET A 59 9.92 0.80 8.50
CA MET A 59 9.80 -0.57 9.00
C MET A 59 9.00 -0.62 10.31
N ASP A 60 9.33 0.26 11.27
CA ASP A 60 8.60 0.34 12.55
C ASP A 60 7.12 0.68 12.35
N LEU A 61 6.81 1.64 11.47
CA LEU A 61 5.43 2.01 11.15
C LEU A 61 4.67 0.85 10.53
N GLN A 62 5.30 0.11 9.61
CA GLN A 62 4.69 -1.05 8.98
C GLN A 62 4.34 -2.12 10.02
N GLU A 63 5.26 -2.38 10.96
CA GLU A 63 5.03 -3.33 12.04
C GLU A 63 3.84 -2.90 12.93
N TYR A 64 3.81 -1.63 13.36
CA TYR A 64 2.69 -1.11 14.16
C TYR A 64 1.36 -1.17 13.41
N ILE A 65 1.34 -0.86 12.12
CA ILE A 65 0.13 -0.94 11.29
C ILE A 65 -0.36 -2.39 11.23
N ASN A 66 0.52 -3.35 10.95
CA ASN A 66 0.16 -4.77 10.90
C ASN A 66 -0.45 -5.25 12.24
N GLN A 67 0.15 -4.86 13.37
CA GLN A 67 -0.38 -5.20 14.69
C GLN A 67 -1.74 -4.54 14.96
N ILE A 68 -1.90 -3.26 14.61
CA ILE A 68 -3.18 -2.55 14.73
C ILE A 68 -4.26 -3.22 13.90
N GLN A 69 -3.96 -3.63 12.67
CA GLN A 69 -4.87 -4.36 11.79
C GLN A 69 -5.34 -5.68 12.44
N MET A 70 -4.43 -6.46 13.01
CA MET A 70 -4.76 -7.70 13.73
C MET A 70 -5.72 -7.45 14.90
N TYR A 71 -5.46 -6.42 15.70
CA TYR A 71 -6.36 -6.06 16.82
C TYR A 71 -7.71 -5.53 16.34
N CYS A 72 -7.75 -4.75 15.26
CA CYS A 72 -9.00 -4.27 14.66
C CYS A 72 -9.88 -5.43 14.18
N GLN A 73 -9.31 -6.47 13.58
CA GLN A 73 -10.03 -7.68 13.19
C GLN A 73 -10.62 -8.42 14.41
N GLN A 74 -9.89 -8.49 15.54
CA GLN A 74 -10.36 -9.15 16.76
C GLN A 74 -11.50 -8.38 17.45
N ILE A 75 -11.43 -7.05 17.47
CA ILE A 75 -12.36 -6.20 18.23
C ILE A 75 -13.63 -5.89 17.44
N ALA A 76 -13.53 -5.82 16.11
CA ALA A 76 -14.66 -5.58 15.23
C ALA A 76 -14.62 -6.56 14.03
N PRO A 77 -15.15 -7.79 14.18
CA PRO A 77 -15.26 -8.76 13.09
C PRO A 77 -16.32 -8.38 12.04
N GLY A 78 -16.63 -7.09 11.91
CA GLY A 78 -17.59 -6.58 10.94
C GLY A 78 -17.03 -6.61 9.51
N PRO A 79 -17.80 -7.04 8.50
CA PRO A 79 -17.37 -7.11 7.10
C PRO A 79 -16.78 -5.80 6.56
N SER A 80 -17.19 -4.66 7.12
CA SER A 80 -16.80 -3.32 6.69
C SER A 80 -15.40 -2.89 7.12
N LEU A 81 -14.88 -3.38 8.25
CA LEU A 81 -13.56 -2.93 8.75
C LEU A 81 -12.44 -3.89 8.31
N ALA A 82 -12.70 -5.20 8.26
CA ALA A 82 -11.76 -6.19 7.73
C ALA A 82 -11.49 -6.00 6.22
N ALA A 83 -12.51 -5.63 5.43
CA ALA A 83 -12.37 -5.33 4.01
C ALA A 83 -11.57 -4.04 3.73
N MET A 84 -11.57 -3.09 4.66
CA MET A 84 -10.84 -1.82 4.54
C MET A 84 -9.36 -1.95 4.94
N LEU A 85 -8.98 -3.06 5.58
CA LEU A 85 -7.70 -3.17 6.30
C LEU A 85 -6.73 -4.24 5.77
N ALA A 86 -7.10 -5.14 4.85
CA ALA A 86 -6.15 -6.09 4.28
C ALA A 86 -6.23 -6.20 2.74
N PRO A 87 -5.09 -6.06 2.02
CA PRO A 87 -5.02 -6.26 0.57
C PRO A 87 -5.54 -7.63 0.08
N SER A 88 -5.36 -8.68 0.88
CA SER A 88 -5.83 -10.04 0.56
C SER A 88 -7.36 -10.14 0.53
N HIS A 89 -8.06 -9.47 1.44
CA HIS A 89 -9.51 -9.54 1.53
C HIS A 89 -10.22 -8.82 0.39
N LEU A 90 -9.71 -7.65 -0.04
CA LEU A 90 -10.27 -6.95 -1.20
C LEU A 90 -10.09 -7.81 -2.47
N ARG A 91 -8.92 -8.43 -2.64
CA ARG A 91 -8.65 -9.33 -3.76
C ARG A 91 -9.64 -10.50 -3.79
N GLU A 92 -9.81 -11.18 -2.66
CA GLU A 92 -10.68 -12.34 -2.52
C GLU A 92 -12.14 -11.98 -2.78
N LYS A 93 -12.63 -10.88 -2.17
CA LYS A 93 -13.98 -10.37 -2.39
C LYS A 93 -14.25 -10.04 -3.86
N CYS A 94 -13.33 -9.30 -4.52
CA CYS A 94 -13.48 -8.97 -5.93
C CYS A 94 -13.46 -10.22 -6.82
N ARG A 95 -12.71 -11.25 -6.45
CA ARG A 95 -12.67 -12.52 -7.18
C ARG A 95 -13.94 -13.34 -7.00
N GLU A 96 -14.51 -13.39 -5.80
CA GLU A 96 -15.81 -14.02 -5.54
C GLU A 96 -16.94 -13.32 -6.32
N GLU A 97 -16.99 -11.98 -6.27
CA GLU A 97 -17.98 -11.20 -7.02
C GLU A 97 -17.82 -11.40 -8.53
N ALA A 98 -16.59 -11.42 -9.02
CA ALA A 98 -16.29 -11.74 -10.41
C ALA A 98 -16.73 -13.15 -10.81
N ALA A 99 -16.51 -14.15 -9.97
CA ALA A 99 -16.95 -15.53 -10.23
C ALA A 99 -18.48 -15.60 -10.39
N VAL A 100 -19.22 -14.95 -9.49
CA VAL A 100 -20.69 -14.88 -9.56
C VAL A 100 -21.17 -14.14 -10.81
N LEU A 101 -20.50 -13.05 -11.21
CA LEU A 101 -20.82 -12.32 -12.43
C LEU A 101 -20.54 -13.16 -13.68
N VAL A 102 -19.40 -13.83 -13.75
CA VAL A 102 -19.04 -14.68 -14.89
C VAL A 102 -20.00 -15.86 -15.00
N GLU A 103 -20.33 -16.53 -13.88
CA GLU A 103 -21.29 -17.62 -13.86
C GLU A 103 -22.67 -17.18 -14.37
N LYS A 104 -23.19 -16.04 -13.87
CA LYS A 104 -24.48 -15.49 -14.31
C LYS A 104 -24.52 -15.10 -15.79
N ASN A 105 -23.40 -14.69 -16.37
CA ASN A 105 -23.36 -14.19 -17.76
C ASN A 105 -22.90 -15.24 -18.77
N ASN A 106 -22.20 -16.30 -18.34
CA ASN A 106 -21.68 -17.32 -19.24
C ASN A 106 -22.78 -18.13 -19.93
N ASN A 107 -23.92 -18.38 -19.26
CA ASN A 107 -25.07 -19.11 -19.81
C ASN A 107 -24.69 -20.47 -20.46
N GLY A 108 -23.61 -21.10 -20.00
CA GLY A 108 -23.11 -22.38 -20.54
C GLY A 108 -22.38 -22.29 -21.89
N THR A 109 -22.06 -21.08 -22.37
CA THR A 109 -21.40 -20.84 -23.67
C THR A 109 -19.94 -21.26 -23.64
N VAL A 110 -19.21 -20.87 -22.59
CA VAL A 110 -17.82 -21.25 -22.34
C VAL A 110 -17.81 -22.42 -21.36
N LYS A 111 -17.13 -23.50 -21.72
CA LYS A 111 -17.02 -24.72 -20.90
C LYS A 111 -15.59 -25.04 -20.46
N GLU A 112 -14.60 -24.39 -21.07
CA GLU A 112 -13.20 -24.58 -20.74
C GLU A 112 -12.87 -23.85 -19.43
N SER A 113 -12.46 -24.61 -18.40
CA SER A 113 -12.13 -24.05 -17.07
C SER A 113 -11.08 -22.94 -17.17
N ASN A 114 -10.02 -23.15 -17.96
CA ASN A 114 -8.94 -22.16 -18.11
C ASN A 114 -9.44 -20.81 -18.64
N VAL A 115 -10.42 -20.83 -19.56
CA VAL A 115 -11.00 -19.62 -20.13
C VAL A 115 -11.94 -18.95 -19.13
N ILE A 116 -12.73 -19.74 -18.38
CA ILE A 116 -13.58 -19.24 -17.31
C ILE A 116 -12.73 -18.57 -16.22
N ASP A 117 -11.67 -19.24 -15.76
CA ASP A 117 -10.75 -18.73 -14.74
C ASP A 117 -10.10 -17.41 -15.18
N LEU A 118 -9.60 -17.34 -16.41
CA LEU A 118 -9.02 -16.11 -16.97
C LEU A 118 -10.05 -14.97 -17.03
N VAL A 119 -11.27 -15.25 -17.50
CA VAL A 119 -12.34 -14.25 -17.57
C VAL A 119 -12.75 -13.80 -16.17
N THR A 120 -12.78 -14.70 -15.19
CA THR A 120 -13.02 -14.38 -13.77
C THR A 120 -11.92 -13.50 -13.21
N ASP A 121 -10.65 -13.81 -13.45
CA ASP A 121 -9.54 -13.01 -12.92
C ASP A 121 -9.48 -11.61 -13.58
N LEU A 122 -9.76 -11.51 -14.89
CA LEU A 122 -9.90 -10.21 -15.57
C LEU A 122 -11.10 -9.41 -15.06
N THR A 123 -12.23 -10.07 -14.78
CA THR A 123 -13.40 -9.41 -14.20
C THR A 123 -13.12 -8.93 -12.77
N ALA A 124 -12.39 -9.72 -11.97
CA ALA A 124 -11.95 -9.35 -10.64
C ALA A 124 -11.02 -8.13 -10.67
N LEU A 125 -10.10 -8.09 -11.64
CA LEU A 125 -9.22 -6.94 -11.86
C LEU A 125 -10.03 -5.67 -12.19
N MET A 126 -11.07 -5.76 -13.04
CA MET A 126 -11.95 -4.63 -13.34
C MET A 126 -12.71 -4.12 -12.11
N LEU A 127 -13.18 -5.01 -11.23
CA LEU A 127 -13.84 -4.65 -9.97
C LEU A 127 -12.88 -3.97 -8.99
N GLN A 128 -11.61 -4.41 -8.95
CA GLN A 128 -10.56 -3.75 -8.17
C GLN A 128 -10.27 -2.33 -8.69
N VAL A 129 -10.19 -2.14 -10.01
CA VAL A 129 -10.04 -0.80 -10.63
C VAL A 129 -11.23 0.11 -10.30
N LYS A 130 -12.45 -0.42 -10.34
CA LYS A 130 -13.65 0.35 -9.96
C LYS A 130 -13.61 0.78 -8.49
N SER A 131 -13.17 -0.11 -7.60
CA SER A 131 -13.04 0.21 -6.17
C SER A 131 -12.03 1.34 -5.92
N LEU A 132 -10.94 1.35 -6.69
CA LEU A 132 -9.93 2.42 -6.69
C LEU A 132 -10.45 3.78 -7.20
N SER A 133 -11.40 3.78 -8.14
CA SER A 133 -11.97 5.02 -8.67
C SER A 133 -13.04 5.63 -7.77
N ASP A 134 -13.70 4.80 -6.94
CA ASP A 134 -14.77 5.22 -6.03
C ASP A 134 -14.23 5.63 -4.64
N SER A 135 -12.97 5.30 -4.29
CA SER A 135 -12.33 5.58 -3.01
C SER A 135 -11.37 6.79 -3.08
N ASP A 136 -11.20 7.52 -1.96
CA ASP A 136 -10.13 8.51 -1.80
C ASP A 136 -8.76 7.78 -1.76
N GLN A 137 -8.23 7.49 -2.96
CA GLN A 137 -6.90 6.94 -3.29
C GLN A 137 -6.09 6.42 -2.09
N ASN A 138 -6.38 5.19 -1.66
CA ASN A 138 -5.61 4.53 -0.63
C ASN A 138 -4.47 3.71 -1.25
N ALA A 139 -3.22 3.99 -0.88
CA ALA A 139 -2.02 3.35 -1.46
C ALA A 139 -2.02 1.80 -1.36
N TYR A 140 -2.79 1.23 -0.43
CA TYR A 140 -2.94 -0.22 -0.27
C TYR A 140 -3.75 -0.89 -1.39
N GLU A 141 -4.72 -0.19 -1.99
CA GLU A 141 -5.55 -0.72 -3.07
C GLU A 141 -4.73 -0.90 -4.37
N LEU A 142 -3.70 -0.07 -4.56
CA LEU A 142 -2.75 -0.20 -5.67
C LEU A 142 -1.91 -1.50 -5.57
N GLY A 143 -1.53 -1.90 -4.35
CA GLY A 143 -0.81 -3.15 -4.12
C GLY A 143 -1.68 -4.40 -4.39
N VAL A 144 -2.99 -4.29 -4.20
CA VAL A 144 -3.94 -5.36 -4.58
C VAL A 144 -3.92 -5.58 -6.08
N LEU A 145 -4.05 -4.48 -6.83
CA LEU A 145 -4.04 -4.47 -8.29
C LEU A 145 -2.74 -5.08 -8.85
N GLN A 146 -1.59 -4.64 -8.33
CA GLN A 146 -0.30 -5.15 -8.76
C GLN A 146 -0.18 -6.67 -8.54
N GLY A 147 -0.61 -7.17 -7.37
CA GLY A 147 -0.59 -8.61 -7.10
C GLY A 147 -1.54 -9.42 -7.99
N THR A 148 -2.72 -8.88 -8.31
CA THR A 148 -3.65 -9.54 -9.25
C THR A 148 -3.07 -9.57 -10.68
N MET A 149 -2.42 -8.50 -11.13
CA MET A 149 -1.75 -8.45 -12.44
C MET A 149 -0.56 -9.41 -12.56
N GLU A 150 0.15 -9.68 -11.45
CA GLU A 150 1.23 -10.68 -11.42
C GLU A 150 0.69 -12.12 -11.49
N GLN A 151 -0.51 -12.39 -10.99
CA GLN A 151 -1.14 -13.72 -11.02
C GLN A 151 -1.77 -14.08 -12.37
N ILE A 152 -2.23 -13.08 -13.13
CA ILE A 152 -2.86 -13.27 -14.46
C ILE A 152 -1.80 -13.53 -15.56
N LYS A 153 -0.53 -13.18 -15.31
CA LYS A 153 0.59 -13.42 -16.24
C LYS A 153 0.99 -14.89 -16.32
#